data_AF-A0A9J2QBE1-F1
#
_entry.id   AF-A0A9J2QBE1-F1
#
_cell.length_a   1.000
_cell.length_b   1.000
_cell.length_c   1.000
_cell.angle_alpha   90.00
_cell.angle_beta   90.00
_cell.angle_gamma   90.00
#
_symmetry.space_group_name_H-M   'P 1'
#
loop_
_entity.id
_entity.type
_entity.pdbx_description
1 polymer ?
#
loop_
_entity_poly.entity_id
_entity_poly.type
_entity_poly.pdbx_seq_one_letter_code
_entity_poly.pdbx_strand_id
1 'polypeptide(L)'
;MLCFTGDLMFFLKYYDVDLQQTIFCGHIMISCDSSVSEHLPEILKRAHLPAGTNLNFYEEVCVGRFNPLCVNERLSENRTLGELIDSAILVFERSDKSDPMNNALSYYTRLFSTISVEAVQKPDPFGTRLLERFASLESEMSLNWSVAELTQWIAGEINLAVDRILLWKMRPYSNKLSDEYLNEEEMLTYSLKDLLGLRGSRHHDPRIRKRYRIFYTVMPFPVLDLQRRYIMQLHCMDENMQISKVFISDRIEWSTIVSLTRLVIYGGFRLCASICAYVCLCGDFDLGIIDDS
;
A
#
# COMPACT_ATOMS: atom_id res chain seq x y z
N MET A 1 -24.46 28.77 26.73
CA MET A 1 -25.94 28.73 26.77
C MET A 1 -26.44 29.16 25.40
N LEU A 2 -26.79 28.21 24.53
CA LEU A 2 -27.56 28.45 23.31
C LEU A 2 -28.56 27.29 23.20
N CYS A 3 -29.84 27.61 23.35
CA CYS A 3 -30.96 26.69 23.22
C CYS A 3 -31.07 26.26 21.74
N PHE A 4 -30.98 24.96 21.45
CA PHE A 4 -31.46 24.41 20.18
C PHE A 4 -32.82 23.80 20.41
N THR A 5 -33.83 24.29 19.69
CA THR A 5 -35.13 23.65 19.56
C THR A 5 -34.97 22.32 18.82
N GLY A 6 -34.70 21.28 19.60
CA GLY A 6 -35.38 19.98 19.54
C GLY A 6 -35.06 19.00 18.43
N ASP A 7 -34.82 19.44 17.19
CA ASP A 7 -34.84 18.54 16.02
C ASP A 7 -33.58 18.64 15.17
N LEU A 8 -33.13 17.49 14.65
CA LEU A 8 -31.99 17.33 13.77
C LEU A 8 -32.44 16.82 12.41
N MET A 9 -31.88 17.38 11.34
CA MET A 9 -32.04 16.88 9.98
C MET A 9 -31.06 15.74 9.72
N PHE A 10 -31.59 14.60 9.28
CA PHE A 10 -30.80 13.47 8.80
C PHE A 10 -31.01 13.27 7.31
N PHE A 11 -29.92 13.09 6.57
CA PHE A 11 -29.96 12.61 5.19
C PHE A 11 -30.01 11.08 5.18
N LEU A 12 -30.88 10.53 4.34
CA LEU A 12 -31.14 9.10 4.28
C LEU A 12 -30.47 8.48 3.04
N LYS A 13 -29.68 7.43 3.26
CA LYS A 13 -29.06 6.61 2.21
C LYS A 13 -29.44 5.14 2.42
N TYR A 14 -30.15 4.56 1.47
CA TYR A 14 -30.44 3.13 1.46
C TYR A 14 -29.37 2.38 0.68
N TYR A 15 -28.70 1.42 1.30
CA TYR A 15 -27.85 0.45 0.61
C TYR A 15 -28.69 -0.77 0.21
N ASP A 16 -28.85 -0.97 -1.09
CA ASP A 16 -29.48 -2.15 -1.66
C ASP A 16 -28.43 -3.27 -1.79
N VAL A 17 -28.60 -4.31 -0.98
CA VAL A 17 -27.66 -5.44 -0.86
C VAL A 17 -27.66 -6.31 -2.12
N ASP A 18 -28.80 -6.44 -2.81
CA ASP A 18 -28.89 -7.26 -4.02
C ASP A 18 -28.21 -6.57 -5.20
N LEU A 19 -28.42 -5.25 -5.31
CA LEU A 19 -27.91 -4.43 -6.40
C LEU A 19 -26.52 -3.85 -6.11
N GLN A 20 -26.02 -3.99 -4.87
CA GLN A 20 -24.76 -3.42 -4.39
C GLN A 20 -24.62 -1.93 -4.73
N GLN A 21 -25.68 -1.17 -4.48
CA GLN A 21 -25.73 0.26 -4.78
C GLN A 21 -26.40 1.06 -3.67
N THR A 22 -26.11 2.36 -3.63
CA THR A 22 -26.72 3.28 -2.68
C THR A 22 -27.75 4.17 -3.37
N ILE A 23 -28.92 4.26 -2.77
CA ILE A 23 -30.06 5.07 -3.20
C ILE A 23 -30.25 6.21 -2.20
N PHE A 24 -30.34 7.44 -2.69
CA PHE A 24 -30.65 8.59 -1.85
C PHE A 24 -32.16 8.65 -1.57
N CYS A 25 -32.55 8.66 -0.29
CA CYS A 25 -33.93 8.59 0.17
C CYS A 25 -34.44 9.91 0.77
N GLY A 26 -33.79 11.03 0.44
CA GLY A 26 -34.14 12.36 0.93
C GLY A 26 -33.62 12.62 2.34
N HIS A 27 -34.41 13.33 3.15
CA HIS A 27 -34.07 13.67 4.53
C HIS A 27 -35.30 13.57 5.45
N ILE A 28 -35.06 13.45 6.76
CA ILE A 28 -36.09 13.48 7.80
C ILE A 28 -35.62 14.37 8.97
N MET A 29 -36.59 14.94 9.71
CA MET A 29 -36.32 15.65 10.96
C MET A 29 -36.63 14.69 12.11
N ILE A 30 -35.66 14.47 13.00
CA ILE A 30 -35.80 13.62 14.19
C ILE A 30 -35.52 14.47 15.42
N SER A 31 -36.39 14.39 16.42
CA SER A 31 -36.15 15.06 17.70
C SER A 31 -34.96 14.43 18.43
N CYS A 32 -34.10 15.24 19.03
CA CYS A 32 -32.99 14.80 19.88
C CYS A 32 -33.47 13.88 21.02
N ASP A 33 -34.68 14.09 21.51
CA ASP A 33 -35.29 13.30 22.60
C ASP A 33 -35.97 12.01 22.11
N SER A 34 -36.03 11.80 20.79
CA SER A 34 -36.59 10.60 20.15
C SER A 34 -35.50 9.63 19.70
N SER A 35 -35.89 8.37 19.48
CA SER A 35 -35.03 7.34 18.90
C SER A 35 -35.25 7.19 17.40
N VAL A 36 -34.27 6.62 16.67
CA VAL A 36 -34.43 6.33 15.23
C VAL A 36 -35.56 5.32 14.99
N SER A 37 -35.77 4.39 15.94
CA SER A 37 -36.80 3.35 15.85
C SER A 37 -38.23 3.91 15.69
N GLU A 38 -38.52 5.06 16.32
CA GLU A 38 -39.82 5.73 16.24
C GLU A 38 -40.15 6.26 14.83
N HIS A 39 -39.11 6.50 14.01
CA HIS A 39 -39.24 7.03 12.65
C HIS A 39 -39.15 5.95 11.57
N LEU A 40 -39.05 4.67 11.94
CA LEU A 40 -38.96 3.54 11.00
C LEU A 40 -40.07 3.53 9.93
N PRO A 41 -41.36 3.77 10.24
CA PRO A 41 -42.40 3.76 9.22
C PRO A 41 -42.16 4.77 8.09
N GLU A 42 -41.66 5.96 8.42
CA GLU A 42 -41.34 7.01 7.45
C GLU A 42 -40.07 6.69 6.66
N ILE A 43 -39.03 6.15 7.33
CA ILE A 43 -37.80 5.69 6.67
C ILE A 43 -38.10 4.59 5.64
N LEU A 44 -38.91 3.60 6.01
CA LEU A 44 -39.33 2.52 5.11
C LEU A 44 -40.12 3.05 3.91
N LYS A 45 -41.05 3.99 4.16
CA LYS A 45 -41.83 4.64 3.09
C LYS A 45 -40.93 5.36 2.09
N ARG A 46 -39.92 6.10 2.56
CA ARG A 46 -38.97 6.84 1.71
C ARG A 46 -38.06 5.91 0.91
N ALA A 47 -37.70 4.77 1.48
CA ALA A 47 -36.94 3.73 0.81
C ALA A 47 -37.80 2.84 -0.11
N HIS A 48 -39.13 3.05 -0.16
CA HIS A 48 -40.08 2.18 -0.86
C HIS A 48 -40.02 0.72 -0.41
N LEU A 49 -39.75 0.50 0.88
CA LEU A 49 -39.66 -0.83 1.49
C LEU A 49 -40.98 -1.24 2.15
N PRO A 50 -41.30 -2.54 2.20
CA PRO A 50 -42.48 -3.02 2.91
C PRO A 50 -42.47 -2.66 4.40
N ALA A 51 -43.66 -2.39 4.96
CA ALA A 51 -43.81 -2.18 6.39
C ALA A 51 -43.34 -3.42 7.18
N GLY A 52 -42.69 -3.20 8.33
CA GLY A 52 -42.16 -4.28 9.17
C GLY A 52 -40.83 -4.88 8.68
N THR A 53 -40.21 -4.31 7.63
CA THR A 53 -38.86 -4.72 7.22
C THR A 53 -37.84 -4.32 8.30
N ASN A 54 -37.04 -5.28 8.75
CA ASN A 54 -35.96 -5.04 9.70
C ASN A 54 -34.76 -4.40 9.00
N LEU A 55 -34.16 -3.39 9.64
CA LEU A 55 -33.08 -2.60 9.08
C LEU A 55 -31.86 -2.54 10.01
N ASN A 56 -30.67 -2.59 9.43
CA ASN A 56 -29.43 -2.22 10.11
C ASN A 56 -29.12 -0.75 9.79
N PHE A 57 -28.62 0.00 10.79
CA PHE A 57 -28.32 1.42 10.65
C PHE A 57 -26.86 1.73 10.96
N TYR A 58 -26.33 2.68 10.22
CA TYR A 58 -24.99 3.22 10.35
C TYR A 58 -25.00 4.73 10.20
N GLU A 59 -24.21 5.42 11.01
CA GLU A 59 -23.87 6.83 10.83
C GLU A 59 -22.64 6.92 9.92
N GLU A 60 -22.75 7.65 8.80
CA GLU A 60 -21.60 8.01 7.97
C GLU A 60 -20.96 9.30 8.52
N VAL A 61 -19.91 9.13 9.33
CA VAL A 61 -19.20 10.25 9.97
C VAL A 61 -18.32 10.98 8.95
N CYS A 62 -17.58 10.21 8.15
CA CYS A 62 -16.76 10.74 7.06
C CYS A 62 -16.44 9.62 6.07
N VAL A 63 -15.70 9.96 5.01
CA VAL A 63 -15.27 9.01 3.98
C VAL A 63 -14.60 7.78 4.60
N GLY A 64 -15.21 6.61 4.38
CA GLY A 64 -14.70 5.32 4.86
C GLY A 64 -14.85 5.07 6.37
N ARG A 65 -15.54 5.95 7.12
CA ARG A 65 -15.80 5.78 8.55
C ARG A 65 -17.30 5.74 8.82
N PHE A 66 -17.77 4.57 9.24
CA PHE A 66 -19.16 4.32 9.57
C PHE A 66 -19.25 3.77 10.99
N ASN A 67 -20.16 4.31 11.79
CA ASN A 67 -20.45 3.81 13.13
C ASN A 67 -21.79 3.07 13.11
N PRO A 68 -21.87 1.81 13.57
CA PRO A 68 -23.16 1.17 13.81
C PRO A 68 -23.99 1.99 14.80
N LEU A 69 -25.29 2.12 14.53
CA LEU A 69 -26.18 2.97 15.33
C LEU A 69 -27.17 2.13 16.16
N CYS A 70 -27.30 2.46 17.45
CA CYS A 70 -28.30 1.85 18.33
C CYS A 70 -29.65 2.55 18.12
N VAL A 71 -30.57 1.90 17.40
CA VAL A 71 -31.82 2.54 16.96
C VAL A 71 -32.84 2.81 18.07
N ASN A 72 -32.68 2.16 19.24
CA ASN A 72 -33.63 2.24 20.35
C ASN A 72 -33.24 3.28 21.41
N GLU A 73 -32.02 3.81 21.34
CA GLU A 73 -31.53 4.85 22.24
C GLU A 73 -31.92 6.23 21.69
N ARG A 74 -32.07 7.20 22.59
CA ARG A 74 -32.33 8.59 22.19
C ARG A 74 -31.10 9.17 21.51
N LEU A 75 -31.31 10.05 20.54
CA LEU A 75 -30.20 10.70 19.85
C LEU A 75 -29.36 11.59 20.77
N SER A 76 -29.98 12.18 21.80
CA SER A 76 -29.30 12.99 22.82
C SER A 76 -28.33 12.18 23.70
N GLU A 77 -28.42 10.86 23.70
CA GLU A 77 -27.52 10.01 24.49
C GLU A 77 -26.16 9.93 23.79
N ASN A 78 -25.09 10.19 24.55
CA ASN A 78 -23.69 10.28 24.07
C ASN A 78 -23.15 9.02 23.34
N ARG A 79 -23.95 7.95 23.21
CA ARG A 79 -23.55 6.67 22.64
C ARG A 79 -24.15 6.39 21.26
N THR A 80 -25.15 7.16 20.85
CA THR A 80 -25.93 6.89 19.63
C THR A 80 -25.30 7.49 18.37
N LEU A 81 -24.78 8.73 18.48
CA LEU A 81 -24.12 9.46 17.41
C LEU A 81 -22.72 9.87 17.83
N GLY A 82 -21.79 9.93 16.87
CA GLY A 82 -20.43 10.41 17.13
C GLY A 82 -20.41 11.86 17.59
N GLU A 83 -21.19 12.72 16.92
CA GLU A 83 -21.42 14.11 17.29
C GLU A 83 -22.87 14.50 16.95
N LEU A 84 -23.53 15.24 17.85
CA LEU A 84 -24.92 15.68 17.67
C LEU A 84 -24.95 16.89 16.71
N ILE A 85 -24.86 16.61 15.40
CA ILE A 85 -24.77 17.63 14.36
C ILE A 85 -25.97 17.52 13.42
N ASP A 86 -26.56 18.67 13.11
CA ASP A 86 -27.53 18.80 12.02
C ASP A 86 -26.87 18.43 10.68
N SER A 87 -27.56 17.75 9.77
CA SER A 87 -27.04 17.18 8.51
C SER A 87 -26.27 15.85 8.59
N ALA A 88 -26.38 15.12 9.69
CA ALA A 88 -25.84 13.76 9.78
C ALA A 88 -26.43 12.83 8.71
N ILE A 89 -25.64 11.88 8.23
CA ILE A 89 -26.04 10.93 7.18
C ILE A 89 -26.30 9.56 7.81
N LEU A 90 -27.56 9.11 7.71
CA LEU A 90 -27.97 7.75 8.09
C LEU A 90 -27.93 6.85 6.87
N VAL A 91 -27.05 5.87 6.92
CA VAL A 91 -27.01 4.74 5.99
C VAL A 91 -27.76 3.58 6.60
N PHE A 92 -28.64 2.95 5.84
CA PHE A 92 -29.35 1.76 6.30
C PHE A 92 -29.49 0.72 5.20
N GLU A 93 -29.68 -0.52 5.61
CA GLU A 93 -29.81 -1.68 4.74
C GLU A 93 -30.81 -2.67 5.34
N ARG A 94 -31.24 -3.62 4.53
CA ARG A 94 -32.12 -4.70 4.97
C ARG A 94 -31.36 -5.74 5.78
N SER A 95 -31.74 -5.94 7.05
CA SER A 95 -31.09 -6.91 7.94
C SER A 95 -31.22 -8.35 7.44
N ASP A 96 -32.32 -8.68 6.76
CA ASP A 96 -32.58 -10.03 6.24
C ASP A 96 -31.75 -10.38 5.01
N LYS A 97 -31.14 -9.38 4.37
CA LYS A 97 -30.28 -9.56 3.19
C LYS A 97 -28.80 -9.37 3.48
N SER A 98 -28.48 -8.68 4.57
CA SER A 98 -27.11 -8.39 4.98
C SER A 98 -26.36 -9.66 5.37
N ASP A 99 -25.12 -9.79 4.92
CA ASP A 99 -24.19 -10.83 5.35
C ASP A 99 -22.81 -10.23 5.63
N PRO A 100 -21.87 -10.95 6.30
CA PRO A 100 -20.56 -10.41 6.64
C PRO A 100 -19.71 -9.91 5.47
N MET A 101 -19.95 -10.43 4.25
CA MET A 101 -19.23 -10.09 3.02
C MET A 101 -20.00 -9.12 2.11
N ASN A 102 -21.32 -9.01 2.29
CA ASN A 102 -22.17 -8.11 1.53
C ASN A 102 -23.10 -7.31 2.45
N ASN A 103 -22.62 -6.14 2.83
CA ASN A 103 -23.33 -5.15 3.63
C ASN A 103 -22.80 -3.74 3.31
N ALA A 104 -23.46 -2.71 3.81
CA ALA A 104 -23.13 -1.31 3.56
C ALA A 104 -21.68 -1.01 3.98
N LEU A 105 -21.26 -1.48 5.15
CA LEU A 105 -19.93 -1.24 5.69
C LEU A 105 -18.83 -1.83 4.79
N SER A 106 -18.98 -3.10 4.38
CA SER A 106 -18.06 -3.80 3.47
C SER A 106 -18.07 -3.16 2.08
N TYR A 107 -19.24 -2.76 1.57
CA TYR A 107 -19.38 -2.05 0.30
C TYR A 107 -18.60 -0.74 0.29
N TYR A 108 -18.82 0.14 1.28
CA TYR A 108 -18.12 1.41 1.36
C TYR A 108 -16.63 1.23 1.65
N THR A 109 -16.26 0.25 2.48
CA THR A 109 -14.86 -0.08 2.72
C THR A 109 -14.16 -0.47 1.42
N ARG A 110 -14.81 -1.30 0.58
CA ARG A 110 -14.32 -1.65 -0.76
C ARG A 110 -14.27 -0.42 -1.66
N LEU A 111 -15.34 0.39 -1.72
CA LEU A 111 -15.41 1.58 -2.56
C LEU A 111 -14.29 2.58 -2.26
N PHE A 112 -14.00 2.84 -0.98
CA PHE A 112 -12.97 3.80 -0.57
C PHE A 112 -11.55 3.23 -0.50
N SER A 113 -11.40 1.89 -0.50
CA SER A 113 -10.09 1.25 -0.55
C SER A 113 -9.67 0.81 -1.95
N THR A 114 -10.60 0.67 -2.91
CA THR A 114 -10.28 0.22 -4.27
C THR A 114 -9.56 1.32 -5.03
N ILE A 115 -8.40 0.98 -5.60
CA ILE A 115 -7.58 1.88 -6.41
C ILE A 115 -7.17 1.22 -7.71
N SER A 116 -7.00 2.05 -8.76
CA SER A 116 -6.36 1.64 -10.00
C SER A 116 -4.85 1.78 -9.88
N VAL A 117 -4.12 0.70 -10.13
CA VAL A 117 -2.67 0.63 -10.03
C VAL A 117 -2.05 0.29 -11.38
N GLU A 118 -0.95 1.00 -11.69
CA GLU A 118 -0.07 0.76 -12.81
C GLU A 118 1.32 0.38 -12.26
N ALA A 119 1.73 -0.88 -12.39
CA ALA A 119 3.05 -1.35 -12.01
C ALA A 119 4.00 -1.27 -13.22
N VAL A 120 5.06 -0.48 -13.07
CA VAL A 120 6.03 -0.18 -14.13
C VAL A 120 7.36 -0.82 -13.78
N GLN A 121 7.82 -1.74 -14.62
CA GLN A 121 9.14 -2.32 -14.47
C GLN A 121 10.22 -1.29 -14.80
N LYS A 122 11.27 -1.28 -13.99
CA LYS A 122 12.49 -0.54 -14.24
C LYS A 122 13.68 -1.46 -14.44
N PRO A 123 14.65 -1.02 -15.26
CA PRO A 123 15.90 -1.72 -15.42
C PRO A 123 16.56 -1.92 -14.05
N ASP A 124 17.29 -3.01 -13.92
CA ASP A 124 18.09 -3.23 -12.73
C ASP A 124 19.19 -2.18 -12.60
N PRO A 125 19.59 -1.85 -11.36
CA PRO A 125 20.66 -0.88 -11.11
C PRO A 125 22.04 -1.39 -11.56
N PHE A 126 22.19 -2.66 -11.97
CA PHE A 126 23.44 -3.22 -12.47
C PHE A 126 23.66 -2.97 -13.95
N GLY A 127 22.76 -2.21 -14.59
CA GLY A 127 22.97 -1.69 -15.94
C GLY A 127 22.74 -2.73 -17.03
N THR A 128 21.93 -3.77 -16.78
CA THR A 128 21.49 -4.65 -17.87
C THR A 128 20.81 -3.80 -18.92
N ARG A 129 21.41 -3.74 -20.12
CA ARG A 129 20.84 -3.02 -21.26
C ARG A 129 19.54 -3.70 -21.66
N LEU A 130 18.43 -3.08 -21.35
CA LEU A 130 17.12 -3.57 -21.75
C LEU A 130 16.75 -2.94 -23.08
N LEU A 131 16.69 -3.79 -24.11
CA LEU A 131 16.29 -3.43 -25.48
C LEU A 131 14.77 -3.19 -25.60
N GLU A 132 14.00 -3.60 -24.59
CA GLU A 132 12.54 -3.58 -24.61
C GLU A 132 11.97 -2.56 -23.64
N ARG A 133 10.95 -1.83 -24.09
CA ARG A 133 10.05 -1.10 -23.19
C ARG A 133 9.15 -2.13 -22.53
N PHE A 134 9.27 -2.30 -21.22
CA PHE A 134 8.36 -3.17 -20.48
C PHE A 134 6.94 -2.64 -20.58
N ALA A 135 6.00 -3.54 -20.88
CA ALA A 135 4.59 -3.24 -20.73
C ALA A 135 4.29 -2.98 -19.25
N SER A 136 3.53 -1.93 -18.95
CA SER A 136 3.01 -1.73 -17.61
C SER A 136 1.93 -2.76 -17.31
N LEU A 137 1.90 -3.22 -16.06
CA LEU A 137 0.83 -4.08 -15.56
C LEU A 137 -0.25 -3.18 -14.95
N GLU A 138 -1.51 -3.40 -15.29
CA GLU A 138 -2.62 -2.59 -14.78
C GLU A 138 -3.63 -3.49 -14.08
N SER A 139 -4.04 -3.12 -12.87
CA SER A 139 -5.12 -3.80 -12.15
C SER A 139 -5.81 -2.85 -11.18
N GLU A 140 -7.04 -3.20 -10.80
CA GLU A 140 -7.68 -2.67 -9.61
C GLU A 140 -7.31 -3.53 -8.40
N MET A 141 -7.04 -2.90 -7.27
CA MET A 141 -6.67 -3.58 -6.03
C MET A 141 -7.05 -2.75 -4.80
N SER A 142 -7.05 -3.38 -3.62
CA SER A 142 -7.36 -2.67 -2.38
C SER A 142 -6.13 -2.01 -1.78
N LEU A 143 -6.29 -0.79 -1.26
CA LEU A 143 -5.30 -0.09 -0.43
C LEU A 143 -4.90 -0.88 0.82
N ASN A 144 -5.74 -1.83 1.25
CA ASN A 144 -5.47 -2.68 2.40
C ASN A 144 -4.64 -3.91 2.05
N TRP A 145 -4.35 -4.17 0.77
CA TRP A 145 -3.42 -5.24 0.37
C TRP A 145 -2.06 -5.03 1.02
N SER A 146 -1.47 -6.11 1.50
CA SER A 146 -0.09 -6.15 1.91
C SER A 146 0.84 -5.97 0.71
N VAL A 147 2.04 -5.48 0.96
CA VAL A 147 3.10 -5.44 -0.05
C VAL A 147 3.46 -6.84 -0.56
N ALA A 148 3.33 -7.87 0.28
CA ALA A 148 3.53 -9.27 -0.13
C ALA A 148 2.52 -9.72 -1.20
N GLU A 149 1.23 -9.43 -1.01
CA GLU A 149 0.17 -9.74 -2.00
C GLU A 149 0.41 -9.00 -3.32
N LEU A 150 0.78 -7.71 -3.25
CA LEU A 150 1.16 -6.93 -4.43
C LEU A 150 2.33 -7.58 -5.19
N THR A 151 3.37 -8.00 -4.46
CA THR A 151 4.56 -8.61 -5.04
C THR A 151 4.23 -9.96 -5.69
N GLN A 152 3.37 -10.75 -5.05
CA GLN A 152 2.88 -12.01 -5.58
C GLN A 152 2.05 -11.81 -6.86
N TRP A 153 1.22 -10.78 -6.91
CA TRP A 153 0.49 -10.41 -8.13
C TRP A 153 1.44 -10.06 -9.27
N ILE A 154 2.40 -9.15 -9.05
CA ILE A 154 3.40 -8.77 -10.08
C ILE A 154 4.16 -10.01 -10.56
N ALA A 155 4.63 -10.85 -9.64
CA ALA A 155 5.38 -12.06 -9.95
C ALA A 155 4.55 -13.07 -10.79
N GLY A 156 3.25 -13.19 -10.48
CA GLY A 156 2.32 -14.01 -11.25
C GLY A 156 2.11 -13.51 -12.68
N GLU A 157 1.91 -12.20 -12.85
CA GLU A 157 1.72 -11.58 -14.18
C GLU A 157 2.94 -11.75 -15.10
N ILE A 158 4.15 -11.69 -14.55
CA ILE A 158 5.40 -11.84 -15.32
C ILE A 158 5.98 -13.26 -15.27
N ASN A 159 5.27 -14.21 -14.63
CA ASN A 159 5.69 -15.59 -14.44
C ASN A 159 7.12 -15.76 -13.87
N LEU A 160 7.41 -15.05 -12.79
CA LEU A 160 8.69 -15.09 -12.09
C LEU A 160 8.51 -15.41 -10.60
N ALA A 161 9.63 -15.76 -9.95
CA ALA A 161 9.64 -15.98 -8.51
C ALA A 161 9.49 -14.66 -7.75
N VAL A 162 8.69 -14.67 -6.67
CA VAL A 162 8.36 -13.51 -5.84
C VAL A 162 9.61 -12.88 -5.22
N ASP A 163 10.58 -13.70 -4.82
CA ASP A 163 11.84 -13.28 -4.20
C ASP A 163 12.76 -12.48 -5.13
N ARG A 164 12.45 -12.42 -6.44
CA ARG A 164 13.20 -11.64 -7.44
C ARG A 164 12.60 -10.26 -7.71
N ILE A 165 11.50 -9.89 -7.05
CA ILE A 165 10.84 -8.61 -7.29
C ILE A 165 11.26 -7.59 -6.25
N LEU A 166 12.05 -6.59 -6.67
CA LEU A 166 12.43 -5.45 -5.85
C LEU A 166 11.42 -4.31 -6.04
N LEU A 167 10.78 -3.88 -4.95
CA LEU A 167 9.85 -2.75 -4.97
C LEU A 167 10.54 -1.45 -4.53
N TRP A 168 10.27 -0.37 -5.28
CA TRP A 168 10.80 0.96 -4.99
C TRP A 168 9.85 1.75 -4.09
N LYS A 169 10.41 2.53 -3.16
CA LYS A 169 9.63 3.47 -2.36
C LYS A 169 9.12 4.61 -3.23
N MET A 170 7.90 5.06 -2.93
CA MET A 170 7.28 6.19 -3.61
C MET A 170 7.61 7.49 -2.89
N ARG A 171 8.01 8.54 -3.62
CA ARG A 171 8.14 9.87 -3.01
C ARG A 171 6.75 10.46 -2.82
N PRO A 172 6.39 10.94 -1.62
CA PRO A 172 5.05 11.46 -1.34
C PRO A 172 4.65 12.65 -2.24
N TYR A 173 5.60 13.45 -2.74
CA TYR A 173 5.32 14.71 -3.43
C TYR A 173 5.48 14.63 -4.95
N SER A 174 5.73 13.44 -5.49
CA SER A 174 6.08 13.30 -6.90
C SER A 174 5.78 11.90 -7.41
N ASN A 175 5.29 11.79 -8.64
CA ASN A 175 5.33 10.52 -9.38
C ASN A 175 6.77 10.10 -9.73
N LYS A 176 7.78 10.84 -9.25
CA LYS A 176 9.20 10.49 -9.32
C LYS A 176 9.57 9.51 -8.21
N LEU A 177 10.56 8.72 -8.54
CA LEU A 177 11.07 7.63 -7.74
C LEU A 177 11.79 8.10 -6.50
N SER A 178 11.66 7.33 -5.43
CA SER A 178 12.73 7.28 -4.45
C SER A 178 13.87 6.45 -5.02
N ASP A 179 15.10 6.80 -4.63
CA ASP A 179 16.27 5.95 -4.89
C ASP A 179 16.34 4.81 -3.86
N GLU A 180 15.41 4.79 -2.91
CA GLU A 180 15.27 3.77 -1.88
C GLU A 180 14.28 2.67 -2.33
N TYR A 181 14.65 1.43 -2.04
CA TYR A 181 13.79 0.25 -2.15
C TYR A 181 13.26 -0.16 -0.77
N LEU A 182 12.20 -0.96 -0.74
CA LEU A 182 11.64 -1.48 0.51
C LEU A 182 12.62 -2.45 1.18
N ASN A 183 12.82 -2.29 2.49
CA ASN A 183 13.59 -3.25 3.28
C ASN A 183 12.72 -4.45 3.69
N GLU A 184 13.32 -5.47 4.31
CA GLU A 184 12.62 -6.71 4.70
C GLU A 184 11.45 -6.47 5.67
N GLU A 185 11.64 -5.61 6.68
CA GLU A 185 10.59 -5.27 7.65
C GLU A 185 9.41 -4.54 6.97
N GLU A 186 9.70 -3.61 6.08
CA GLU A 186 8.70 -2.87 5.32
C GLU A 186 7.94 -3.78 4.37
N MET A 187 8.61 -4.73 3.70
CA MET A 187 7.95 -5.73 2.84
C MET A 187 6.93 -6.58 3.60
N LEU A 188 7.16 -6.85 4.88
CA LEU A 188 6.29 -7.66 5.73
C LEU A 188 5.16 -6.86 6.39
N THR A 189 5.41 -5.58 6.70
CA THR A 189 4.50 -4.76 7.53
C THR A 189 3.67 -3.77 6.72
N TYR A 190 4.15 -3.33 5.56
CA TYR A 190 3.48 -2.28 4.80
C TYR A 190 2.23 -2.82 4.10
N SER A 191 1.18 -2.01 4.18
CA SER A 191 0.07 -2.07 3.23
C SER A 191 0.38 -1.24 1.98
N LEU A 192 -0.41 -1.41 0.95
CA LEU A 192 -0.34 -0.61 -0.26
C LEU A 192 -0.63 0.87 0.02
N LYS A 193 -1.49 1.17 0.99
CA LYS A 193 -1.72 2.53 1.52
C LYS A 193 -0.42 3.14 2.04
N ASP A 194 0.40 2.36 2.73
CA ASP A 194 1.68 2.81 3.29
C ASP A 194 2.72 3.00 2.20
N LEU A 195 2.83 2.06 1.27
CA LEU A 195 3.71 2.14 0.10
C LEU A 195 3.44 3.41 -0.73
N LEU A 196 2.17 3.78 -0.89
CA LEU A 196 1.76 4.96 -1.64
C LEU A 196 1.86 6.27 -0.82
N GLY A 197 2.26 6.20 0.46
CA GLY A 197 2.38 7.36 1.33
C GLY A 197 1.03 8.05 1.63
N LEU A 198 -0.07 7.29 1.63
CA LEU A 198 -1.43 7.78 1.87
C LEU A 198 -1.76 7.77 3.38
N ARG A 199 -0.90 8.43 4.16
CA ARG A 199 -1.04 8.60 5.62
C ARG A 199 -1.35 10.06 5.98
N GLY A 200 -1.91 10.27 7.18
CA GLY A 200 -2.22 11.61 7.70
C GLY A 200 -3.30 12.30 6.89
N SER A 201 -3.06 13.53 6.43
CA SER A 201 -4.00 14.34 5.64
C SER A 201 -4.21 13.86 4.20
N ARG A 202 -3.52 12.79 3.78
CA ARG A 202 -3.54 12.28 2.41
C ARG A 202 -4.41 11.06 2.35
N HIS A 203 -5.51 11.20 1.63
CA HIS A 203 -6.47 10.12 1.44
C HIS A 203 -6.69 9.89 -0.04
N HIS A 204 -6.94 8.63 -0.38
CA HIS A 204 -7.48 8.31 -1.68
C HIS A 204 -8.89 8.87 -1.79
N ASP A 205 -9.19 9.50 -2.92
CA ASP A 205 -10.53 9.94 -3.27
C ASP A 205 -10.99 9.18 -4.53
N PRO A 206 -11.94 8.25 -4.40
CA PRO A 206 -12.44 7.46 -5.53
C PRO A 206 -13.03 8.33 -6.66
N ARG A 207 -13.48 9.55 -6.35
CA ARG A 207 -14.07 10.47 -7.34
C ARG A 207 -13.03 11.00 -8.33
N ILE A 208 -11.77 11.08 -7.91
CA ILE A 208 -10.66 11.54 -8.75
C ILE A 208 -10.28 10.45 -9.78
N ARG A 209 -10.63 9.19 -9.52
CA ARG A 209 -10.24 8.02 -10.35
C ARG A 209 -8.74 8.03 -10.69
N LYS A 210 -7.94 8.42 -9.70
CA LYS A 210 -6.49 8.53 -9.84
C LYS A 210 -5.89 7.14 -10.06
N ARG A 211 -5.05 7.03 -11.10
CA ARG A 211 -4.18 5.87 -11.31
C ARG A 211 -2.89 6.04 -10.50
N TYR A 212 -2.60 5.10 -9.61
CA TYR A 212 -1.39 5.09 -8.80
C TYR A 212 -0.31 4.31 -9.52
N ARG A 213 0.90 4.87 -9.57
CA ARG A 213 2.05 4.18 -10.16
C ARG A 213 2.88 3.55 -9.07
N ILE A 214 3.26 2.30 -9.29
CA ILE A 214 4.21 1.56 -8.48
C ILE A 214 5.35 1.15 -9.39
N PHE A 215 6.56 1.10 -8.85
CA PHE A 215 7.73 0.74 -9.61
C PHE A 215 8.38 -0.49 -9.02
N TYR A 216 8.76 -1.42 -9.88
CA TYR A 216 9.46 -2.63 -9.50
C TYR A 216 10.65 -2.88 -10.41
N THR A 217 11.57 -3.72 -9.96
CA THR A 217 12.71 -4.20 -10.73
C THR A 217 12.80 -5.70 -10.57
N VAL A 218 13.00 -6.40 -11.69
CA VAL A 218 13.29 -7.83 -11.67
C VAL A 218 14.78 -8.01 -11.39
N MET A 219 15.09 -8.68 -10.30
CA MET A 219 16.45 -8.94 -9.85
C MET A 219 16.92 -10.30 -10.39
N PRO A 220 18.19 -10.42 -10.81
CA PRO A 220 18.74 -11.70 -11.26
C PRO A 220 18.94 -12.70 -10.10
N PHE A 221 18.85 -12.24 -8.85
CA PHE A 221 19.02 -13.00 -7.61
C PHE A 221 17.97 -12.58 -6.56
N PRO A 222 17.79 -13.33 -5.45
CA PRO A 222 16.81 -13.00 -4.42
C PRO A 222 17.06 -11.65 -3.75
N VAL A 223 16.02 -10.83 -3.55
CA VAL A 223 16.10 -9.48 -2.99
C VAL A 223 16.73 -9.44 -1.60
N LEU A 224 16.48 -10.45 -0.77
CA LEU A 224 17.09 -10.57 0.57
C LEU A 224 18.64 -10.63 0.52
N ASP A 225 19.20 -11.06 -0.61
CA ASP A 225 20.65 -11.09 -0.79
C ASP A 225 21.25 -9.73 -1.09
N LEU A 226 20.43 -8.73 -1.43
CA LEU A 226 20.90 -7.39 -1.80
C LEU A 226 21.65 -6.72 -0.65
N GLN A 227 21.15 -6.84 0.58
CA GLN A 227 21.83 -6.30 1.78
C GLN A 227 23.11 -7.05 2.13
N ARG A 228 23.24 -8.31 1.69
CA ARG A 228 24.39 -9.19 1.95
C ARG A 228 25.46 -9.10 0.86
N ARG A 229 25.20 -8.33 -0.21
CA ARG A 229 26.13 -8.16 -1.32
C ARG A 229 26.91 -6.87 -1.16
N TYR A 230 28.23 -6.99 -1.24
CA TYR A 230 29.10 -5.84 -1.36
C TYR A 230 29.22 -5.49 -2.84
N ILE A 231 29.03 -4.21 -3.18
CA ILE A 231 29.39 -3.68 -4.48
C ILE A 231 30.84 -3.22 -4.37
N MET A 232 31.74 -3.94 -5.04
CA MET A 232 33.15 -3.60 -5.11
C MET A 232 33.44 -3.03 -6.49
N GLN A 233 34.02 -1.82 -6.52
CA GLN A 233 34.59 -1.26 -7.73
C GLN A 233 36.06 -1.67 -7.82
N LEU A 234 36.38 -2.49 -8.81
CA LEU A 234 37.74 -2.90 -9.12
C LEU A 234 38.26 -2.10 -10.32
N HIS A 235 39.55 -1.77 -10.27
CA HIS A 235 40.27 -1.22 -11.41
C HIS A 235 41.13 -2.36 -11.94
N CYS A 236 40.78 -2.84 -13.13
CA CYS A 236 41.47 -3.93 -13.80
C CYS A 236 42.34 -3.34 -14.91
N MET A 237 43.62 -3.67 -14.90
CA MET A 237 44.55 -3.30 -15.96
C MET A 237 44.62 -4.43 -16.99
N ASP A 238 44.43 -4.11 -18.27
CA ASP A 238 44.52 -5.08 -19.36
C ASP A 238 45.99 -5.31 -19.81
N GLU A 239 46.17 -6.20 -20.79
CA GLU A 239 47.48 -6.53 -21.37
C GLU A 239 48.17 -5.33 -22.05
N ASN A 240 47.41 -4.28 -22.39
CA ASN A 240 47.89 -3.05 -23.02
C ASN A 240 48.07 -1.91 -22.02
N MET A 241 48.11 -2.19 -20.71
CA MET A 241 48.22 -1.22 -19.62
C MET A 241 47.06 -0.21 -19.56
N GLN A 242 45.91 -0.54 -20.15
CA GLN A 242 44.69 0.28 -20.05
C GLN A 242 43.92 -0.11 -18.79
N ILE A 243 43.54 0.90 -18.01
CA ILE A 243 42.76 0.70 -16.78
C ILE A 243 41.28 0.74 -17.14
N SER A 244 40.60 -0.38 -16.91
CA SER A 244 39.15 -0.52 -17.00
C SER A 244 38.53 -0.61 -15.61
N LYS A 245 37.32 -0.07 -15.46
CA LYS A 245 36.55 -0.17 -14.21
C LYS A 245 35.58 -1.34 -14.31
N VAL A 246 35.65 -2.26 -13.37
CA VAL A 246 34.77 -3.41 -13.27
C VAL A 246 34.04 -3.34 -11.94
N PHE A 247 32.71 -3.49 -11.96
CA PHE A 247 31.91 -3.58 -10.75
C PHE A 247 31.61 -5.06 -10.48
N ILE A 248 32.04 -5.55 -9.33
CA ILE A 248 31.70 -6.90 -8.86
C ILE A 248 30.66 -6.77 -7.75
N SER A 249 29.55 -7.48 -7.89
CA SER A 249 28.54 -7.62 -6.84
C SER A 249 28.47 -9.08 -6.42
N ASP A 250 29.05 -9.42 -5.28
CA ASP A 250 29.11 -10.80 -4.79
C ASP A 250 28.76 -10.91 -3.30
N ARG A 251 28.32 -12.11 -2.88
CA ARG A 251 28.16 -12.49 -1.47
C ARG A 251 29.55 -12.75 -0.91
N ILE A 252 30.17 -11.73 -0.33
CA ILE A 252 31.48 -11.91 0.30
C ILE A 252 31.23 -12.21 1.78
N GLU A 253 31.26 -13.49 2.13
CA GLU A 253 31.81 -13.85 3.44
C GLU A 253 33.28 -13.43 3.41
N TRP A 254 33.74 -12.68 4.42
CA TRP A 254 35.10 -12.11 4.52
C TRP A 254 36.25 -13.13 4.41
N SER A 255 35.95 -14.41 4.20
CA SER A 255 36.87 -15.52 4.32
C SER A 255 37.70 -15.84 3.08
N THR A 256 37.54 -15.23 1.88
CA THR A 256 38.59 -15.44 0.84
C THR A 256 38.63 -14.46 -0.33
N ILE A 257 39.76 -13.74 -0.46
CA ILE A 257 40.25 -13.08 -1.69
C ILE A 257 40.30 -14.06 -2.91
N VAL A 258 40.29 -15.37 -2.65
CA VAL A 258 40.25 -16.45 -3.66
C VAL A 258 38.93 -16.47 -4.46
N SER A 259 37.81 -16.06 -3.86
CA SER A 259 36.52 -15.99 -4.58
C SER A 259 36.51 -14.88 -5.62
N LEU A 260 37.11 -13.73 -5.30
CA LEU A 260 37.25 -12.58 -6.21
C LEU A 260 38.14 -12.88 -7.40
N THR A 261 39.27 -13.57 -7.18
CA THR A 261 40.17 -13.99 -8.28
C THR A 261 39.51 -15.00 -9.21
N ARG A 262 38.72 -15.96 -8.69
CA ARG A 262 37.94 -16.89 -9.53
C ARG A 262 36.88 -16.18 -10.37
N LEU A 263 36.15 -15.22 -9.82
CA LEU A 263 35.09 -14.50 -10.54
C LEU A 263 35.63 -13.71 -11.73
N VAL A 264 36.78 -13.06 -11.56
CA VAL A 264 37.47 -12.33 -12.64
C VAL A 264 37.97 -13.28 -13.73
N ILE A 265 38.45 -14.47 -13.35
CA ILE A 265 38.94 -15.49 -14.30
C ILE A 265 37.79 -16.10 -15.14
N TYR A 266 36.60 -16.31 -14.57
CA TYR A 266 35.46 -16.87 -15.30
C TYR A 266 34.73 -15.87 -16.21
N GLY A 267 34.88 -14.56 -15.99
CA GLY A 267 34.34 -13.50 -16.85
C GLY A 267 35.11 -13.26 -18.16
N GLY A 268 36.07 -14.13 -18.50
CA GLY A 268 36.86 -14.04 -19.74
C GLY A 268 38.18 -13.27 -19.62
N PHE A 269 38.53 -12.75 -18.45
CA PHE A 269 39.83 -12.12 -18.20
C PHE A 269 40.80 -13.14 -17.60
N ARG A 270 41.70 -13.69 -18.42
CA ARG A 270 42.84 -14.49 -17.93
C ARG A 270 43.85 -13.55 -17.24
N LEU A 271 43.64 -13.28 -15.96
CA LEU A 271 44.69 -12.67 -15.13
C LEU A 271 45.69 -13.76 -14.74
N CYS A 272 46.93 -13.60 -15.20
CA CYS A 272 48.10 -14.35 -14.75
C CYS A 272 48.18 -14.31 -13.22
N ALA A 273 48.28 -15.49 -12.61
CA ALA A 273 48.19 -15.75 -11.17
C ALA A 273 49.39 -15.23 -10.33
N SER A 274 50.00 -14.09 -10.67
CA SER A 274 51.26 -13.68 -10.05
C SER A 274 51.40 -12.18 -9.74
N ILE A 275 50.30 -11.46 -9.50
CA ILE A 275 50.38 -10.11 -8.93
C ILE A 275 49.70 -10.11 -7.56
N CYS A 276 50.56 -10.05 -6.54
CA CYS A 276 50.25 -9.83 -5.14
C CYS A 276 49.13 -8.82 -4.94
N ALA A 277 48.27 -9.12 -3.97
CA ALA A 277 47.32 -8.18 -3.39
C ALA A 277 48.02 -6.88 -2.96
N TYR A 278 47.89 -5.85 -3.78
CA TYR A 278 47.91 -4.47 -3.33
C TYR A 278 46.49 -3.93 -3.49
N VAL A 279 45.64 -4.27 -2.53
CA VAL A 279 44.42 -3.51 -2.31
C VAL A 279 44.87 -2.24 -1.58
N CYS A 280 45.08 -1.16 -2.32
CA CYS A 280 45.17 0.17 -1.74
C CYS A 280 43.79 0.52 -1.16
N LEU A 281 43.59 0.26 0.13
CA LEU A 281 42.55 0.88 0.93
C LEU A 281 42.91 2.37 1.08
N CYS A 282 42.50 3.20 0.13
CA CYS A 282 42.37 4.64 0.38
C CYS A 282 40.97 4.87 0.98
N GLY A 283 40.91 4.85 2.30
CA GLY A 283 39.77 5.27 3.10
C GLY A 283 40.21 5.32 4.55
N ASP A 284 40.43 6.53 5.07
CA ASP A 284 40.86 6.81 6.43
C ASP A 284 40.00 6.05 7.45
N PHE A 285 40.62 5.16 8.22
CA PHE A 285 40.04 4.62 9.44
C PHE A 285 41.10 4.68 10.55
N ASP A 286 40.88 5.60 11.48
CA ASP A 286 41.55 5.62 12.79
C ASP A 286 41.25 4.29 13.51
N LEU A 287 42.26 3.45 13.64
CA LEU A 287 42.22 2.26 14.49
C LEU A 287 43.01 2.56 15.76
N GLY A 288 42.26 2.87 16.82
CA GLY A 288 42.78 2.89 18.19
C GLY A 288 43.30 1.50 18.56
N ILE A 289 44.55 1.47 18.98
CA ILE A 289 45.24 0.28 19.50
C ILE A 289 44.63 -0.06 20.86
N ILE A 290 44.06 -1.26 21.00
CA ILE A 290 43.87 -1.91 22.30
C ILE A 290 44.89 -3.04 22.34
N ASP A 291 45.98 -2.77 23.07
CA ASP A 291 46.90 -3.79 23.57
C ASP A 291 46.21 -4.52 24.72
N ASP A 292 46.25 -5.84 24.75
CA ASP A 292 46.15 -6.58 25.99
C ASP A 292 47.12 -7.76 25.96
N SER A 293 48.03 -7.72 26.94
CA SER A 293 48.84 -8.83 27.44
C SER A 293 48.08 -9.54 28.55
#